data_AF-A0A1I0QWD1-F1
#
_entry.id   AF-A0A1I0QWD1-F1
#
_cell.length_a   1.000
_cell.length_b   1.000
_cell.length_c   1.000
_cell.angle_alpha   90.00
_cell.angle_beta   90.00
_cell.angle_gamma   90.00
#
_symmetry.space_group_name_H-M   'P 1'
#
loop_
_entity.id
_entity.type
_entity.pdbx_description
1 polymer ?
#
loop_
_entity_poly.entity_id
_entity_poly.type
_entity_poly.pdbx_seq_one_letter_code
_entity_poly.pdbx_strand_id
1 'polypeptide(L)'
;MAFVSGFLLFLFFIIIVLALAFFGGLTFLIVGIITKKVNKKGKVFPVVSIIIGILLMAPAVISVGCVATVGGVSAIKEQIALSKAQTLPETWIAKDYVDSRAAGSEAYIAAITAADHRDIETFKECFALSVRRDRDFDDAVDAFFEEYPGRIMSMGLSPSGGASDRSDDGAHGSIAYLGFSGDNWYIVSLSYCTEHEGHDEDVGITSLVIRDLGTQAQYNIAYNESGGTLEKPYLLCDTDVEGEISARLIGNAAIIWNDDGRDPLSKDEMREILDTYDTLQDAIDAGALREPQGAIKYYNHTGYYYFYELEPEDGEPRYVHIVTSEPYGNIGSAYYCTPDRTLYSESFNSQEDDEG
;
A
#
# COMPACT_ATOMS: atom_id res chain seq x y z
N MET A 1 -22.50 17.20 1.68
CA MET A 1 -22.92 16.95 0.28
C MET A 1 -23.84 18.04 -0.30
N ALA A 2 -24.87 18.52 0.41
CA ALA A 2 -25.78 19.56 -0.12
C ALA A 2 -25.07 20.89 -0.51
N PHE A 3 -24.03 21.29 0.21
CA PHE A 3 -23.26 22.50 -0.07
C PHE A 3 -22.46 22.40 -1.39
N VAL A 4 -21.80 21.27 -1.64
CA VAL A 4 -21.03 21.01 -2.88
C VAL A 4 -21.96 20.98 -4.09
N SER A 5 -23.13 20.35 -3.96
CA SER A 5 -24.14 20.32 -5.03
C SER A 5 -24.70 21.72 -5.33
N GLY A 6 -24.94 22.55 -4.32
CA GLY A 6 -25.40 23.94 -4.50
C GLY A 6 -24.35 24.84 -5.16
N PHE A 7 -23.08 24.67 -4.77
CA PHE A 7 -21.95 25.41 -5.34
C PHE A 7 -21.71 25.07 -6.82
N LEU A 8 -21.80 23.79 -7.20
CA LEU A 8 -21.67 23.35 -8.59
C LEU A 8 -22.81 23.88 -9.48
N LEU A 9 -24.04 23.87 -8.98
CA LEU A 9 -25.18 24.48 -9.68
C LEU A 9 -24.97 25.98 -9.89
N PHE A 10 -24.50 26.70 -8.87
CA PHE A 10 -24.18 28.12 -8.98
C PHE A 10 -23.10 28.41 -10.02
N LEU A 11 -22.01 27.63 -10.03
CA LEU A 11 -20.96 27.73 -11.07
C LEU A 11 -21.50 27.46 -12.47
N PHE A 12 -22.37 26.46 -12.62
CA PHE A 12 -23.01 26.15 -13.89
C PHE A 12 -23.87 27.32 -14.40
N PHE A 13 -24.63 27.98 -13.54
CA PHE A 13 -25.38 29.19 -13.88
C PHE A 13 -24.46 30.33 -14.33
N ILE A 14 -23.33 30.53 -13.64
CA ILE A 14 -22.33 31.55 -14.04
C ILE A 14 -21.80 31.26 -15.45
N ILE A 15 -21.46 30.00 -15.75
CA ILE A 15 -20.96 29.61 -17.08
C ILE A 15 -22.00 29.90 -18.17
N ILE A 16 -23.28 29.60 -17.93
CA ILE A 16 -24.37 29.90 -18.87
C ILE A 16 -24.49 31.41 -19.10
N VAL A 17 -24.49 32.22 -18.04
CA VAL A 17 -24.59 33.68 -18.15
C VAL A 17 -23.40 34.26 -18.92
N LEU A 18 -22.18 33.78 -18.66
CA LEU A 18 -20.98 34.19 -19.38
C LEU A 18 -21.02 33.78 -20.86
N ALA A 19 -21.51 32.59 -21.18
CA ALA A 19 -21.68 32.14 -22.56
C ALA A 19 -22.70 33.00 -23.32
N LEU A 20 -23.86 33.29 -22.71
CA LEU A 20 -24.88 34.16 -23.29
C LEU A 20 -24.37 35.59 -23.50
N ALA A 21 -23.64 36.14 -22.53
CA ALA A 21 -23.02 37.46 -22.65
C ALA A 21 -21.98 37.48 -23.79
N PHE A 22 -21.16 36.43 -23.92
CA PHE A 22 -20.18 36.30 -25.00
C PHE A 22 -20.86 36.26 -26.38
N PHE A 23 -21.88 35.42 -26.58
CA PHE A 23 -22.59 35.35 -27.86
C PHE A 23 -23.37 36.62 -28.20
N GLY A 24 -23.97 37.27 -27.20
CA GLY A 24 -24.59 38.59 -27.35
C GLY A 24 -23.56 39.64 -27.77
N GLY A 25 -22.42 39.68 -27.08
CA GLY A 25 -21.32 40.59 -27.39
C GLY A 25 -20.75 40.37 -28.80
N LEU A 26 -20.57 39.12 -29.21
CA LEU A 26 -20.12 38.76 -30.55
C LEU A 26 -21.10 39.24 -31.62
N THR A 27 -22.40 39.10 -31.39
CA THR A 27 -23.44 39.57 -32.31
C THR A 27 -23.44 41.10 -32.43
N PHE A 28 -23.34 41.83 -31.32
CA PHE A 28 -23.20 43.30 -31.32
C PHE A 28 -21.93 43.76 -32.04
N LEU A 29 -20.82 43.04 -31.88
CA LEU A 29 -19.55 43.32 -32.55
C LEU A 29 -19.66 43.12 -34.07
N ILE A 30 -20.26 42.00 -34.51
CA ILE A 30 -20.51 41.72 -35.95
C ILE A 30 -21.45 42.77 -36.55
N VAL A 31 -22.58 43.07 -35.90
CA VAL A 31 -23.54 44.10 -36.37
C VAL A 31 -22.88 45.47 -36.45
N GLY A 32 -22.07 45.83 -35.46
CA GLY A 32 -21.30 47.08 -35.44
C GLY A 32 -20.31 47.18 -36.60
N ILE A 33 -19.55 46.13 -36.88
CA ILE A 33 -18.59 46.06 -37.99
C ILE A 33 -19.29 46.16 -39.36
N ILE A 34 -20.36 45.39 -39.57
CA ILE A 34 -21.13 45.41 -40.83
C ILE A 34 -21.75 46.79 -41.06
N THR A 35 -22.38 47.37 -40.03
CA THR A 35 -23.03 48.68 -40.11
C THR A 35 -22.03 49.81 -40.38
N LYS A 36 -20.84 49.74 -39.76
CA LYS A 36 -19.74 50.69 -40.01
C LYS A 36 -19.23 50.62 -41.45
N LYS A 37 -19.21 49.42 -42.06
CA LYS A 37 -18.77 49.20 -43.44
C LYS A 37 -19.78 49.74 -44.46
N VAL A 38 -21.08 49.64 -44.17
CA VAL A 38 -22.17 50.09 -45.06
C VAL A 38 -22.41 51.61 -44.97
N ASN A 39 -22.28 52.22 -43.78
CA ASN A 39 -22.57 53.64 -43.57
C ASN A 39 -21.29 54.45 -43.21
N LYS A 40 -20.64 55.03 -44.22
CA LYS A 40 -19.36 55.77 -44.07
C LYS A 40 -19.46 57.17 -43.45
N LYS A 41 -20.65 57.69 -43.09
CA LYS A 41 -20.82 59.05 -42.53
C LYS A 41 -21.39 59.04 -41.11
N GLY A 42 -20.49 59.27 -40.13
CA GLY A 42 -20.76 60.02 -38.88
C GLY A 42 -21.77 59.49 -37.87
N LYS A 43 -22.31 58.28 -37.99
CA LYS A 43 -23.28 57.76 -36.99
C LYS A 43 -22.54 57.15 -35.79
N VAL A 44 -22.92 57.59 -34.59
CA VAL A 44 -22.39 57.14 -33.28
C VAL A 44 -22.75 55.68 -32.98
N PHE A 45 -23.87 55.21 -33.54
CA PHE A 45 -24.44 53.87 -33.31
C PHE A 45 -23.48 52.68 -33.56
N PRO A 46 -22.81 52.53 -34.73
CA PRO A 46 -21.89 51.42 -34.98
C PRO A 46 -20.68 51.40 -34.02
N VAL A 47 -20.24 52.55 -33.52
CA VAL A 47 -19.13 52.62 -32.54
C VAL A 47 -19.61 52.12 -31.18
N VAL A 48 -20.82 52.51 -30.76
CA VAL A 48 -21.43 52.05 -29.50
C VAL A 48 -21.66 50.54 -29.51
N SER A 49 -22.16 49.96 -30.62
CA SER A 49 -22.33 48.50 -30.73
C SER A 49 -21.02 47.72 -30.62
N ILE A 50 -19.92 48.25 -31.17
CA ILE A 50 -18.59 47.62 -31.05
C ILE A 50 -18.10 47.67 -29.59
N ILE A 51 -18.25 48.82 -28.91
CA ILE A 51 -17.83 48.99 -27.51
C ILE A 51 -18.63 48.06 -26.59
N ILE A 52 -19.96 48.00 -26.75
CA ILE A 52 -20.82 47.10 -25.98
C ILE A 52 -20.46 45.63 -26.28
N GLY A 53 -20.17 45.30 -27.55
CA GLY A 53 -19.73 43.96 -27.93
C GLY A 53 -18.44 43.52 -27.22
N ILE A 54 -17.43 44.40 -27.17
CA ILE A 54 -16.17 44.14 -26.46
C ILE A 54 -16.40 44.01 -24.95
N LEU A 55 -17.18 44.92 -24.35
CA LEU A 55 -17.48 44.88 -22.91
C LEU A 55 -18.22 43.61 -22.48
N LEU A 56 -19.12 43.09 -23.32
CA LEU A 56 -19.86 41.86 -23.05
C LEU A 56 -18.99 40.60 -23.22
N MET A 57 -18.01 40.62 -24.12
CA MET A 57 -17.09 39.50 -24.33
C MET A 57 -15.92 39.47 -23.33
N ALA A 58 -15.50 40.63 -22.81
CA ALA A 58 -14.32 40.75 -21.94
C ALA A 58 -14.35 39.84 -20.70
N PRO A 59 -15.45 39.73 -19.93
CA PRO A 59 -15.50 38.85 -18.75
C PRO A 59 -15.23 37.39 -19.08
N ALA A 60 -15.79 36.88 -20.18
CA ALA A 60 -15.61 35.49 -20.61
C ALA A 60 -14.17 35.22 -21.10
N VAL A 61 -13.58 36.16 -21.84
CA VAL A 61 -12.18 36.05 -22.31
C VAL A 61 -11.21 36.14 -21.14
N ILE A 62 -11.44 37.05 -20.19
CA ILE A 62 -10.63 37.18 -18.97
C ILE A 62 -10.76 35.92 -18.11
N SER A 63 -11.96 35.38 -17.91
CA SER A 63 -12.15 34.17 -17.10
C SER A 63 -11.48 32.94 -17.72
N VAL A 64 -11.57 32.75 -19.04
CA VAL A 64 -10.89 31.64 -19.73
C VAL A 64 -9.37 31.84 -19.69
N GLY A 65 -8.88 33.07 -19.87
CA GLY A 65 -7.47 33.40 -19.74
C GLY A 65 -6.93 33.15 -18.31
N CYS A 66 -7.68 33.53 -17.28
CA CYS A 66 -7.32 33.28 -15.88
C CYS A 66 -7.32 31.79 -15.53
N VAL A 67 -8.32 31.02 -15.97
CA VAL A 67 -8.37 29.56 -15.71
C VAL A 67 -7.24 28.83 -16.45
N ALA A 68 -6.99 29.18 -17.72
CA ALA A 68 -5.91 28.59 -18.51
C ALA A 68 -4.52 28.95 -17.97
N THR A 69 -4.33 30.17 -17.44
CA THR A 69 -3.06 30.57 -16.81
C THR A 69 -2.87 29.96 -15.44
N VAL A 70 -3.89 29.88 -14.59
CA VAL A 70 -3.75 29.30 -13.23
C VAL A 70 -3.59 27.78 -13.30
N GLY A 71 -4.43 27.08 -14.06
CA GLY A 71 -4.32 25.61 -14.22
C GLY A 71 -3.11 25.21 -15.07
N GLY A 72 -2.79 25.97 -16.11
CA GLY A 72 -1.63 25.72 -16.96
C GLY A 72 -0.30 25.97 -16.25
N VAL A 73 -0.19 27.00 -15.40
CA VAL A 73 1.05 27.28 -14.67
C VAL A 73 1.33 26.23 -13.61
N SER A 74 0.33 25.67 -12.93
CA SER A 74 0.54 24.58 -11.97
C SER A 74 1.06 23.32 -12.66
N ALA A 75 0.36 22.86 -13.72
CA ALA A 75 0.77 21.67 -14.47
C ALA A 75 2.14 21.82 -15.15
N ILE A 76 2.48 23.02 -15.65
CA ILE A 76 3.81 23.30 -16.22
C ILE A 76 4.89 23.26 -15.13
N LYS A 77 4.62 23.79 -13.93
CA LYS A 77 5.57 23.75 -12.81
C LYS A 77 5.84 22.32 -12.35
N GLU A 78 4.80 21.52 -12.17
CA GLU A 78 4.91 20.10 -11.85
C GLU A 78 5.71 19.36 -12.93
N GLN A 79 5.38 19.55 -14.21
CA GLN A 79 6.11 18.90 -15.31
C GLN A 79 7.59 19.31 -15.36
N ILE A 80 7.91 20.58 -15.09
CA ILE A 80 9.30 21.04 -15.00
C ILE A 80 10.00 20.40 -13.80
N ALA A 81 9.33 20.30 -12.65
CA ALA A 81 9.88 19.67 -11.45
C ALA A 81 10.14 18.18 -11.68
N LEU A 82 9.16 17.45 -12.20
CA LEU A 82 9.28 16.03 -12.59
C LEU A 82 10.39 15.78 -13.61
N SER A 83 10.57 16.68 -14.59
CA SER A 83 11.65 16.54 -15.59
C SER A 83 13.06 16.69 -15.00
N LYS A 84 13.17 17.26 -13.80
CA LYS A 84 14.42 17.47 -13.08
C LYS A 84 14.64 16.45 -11.97
N ALA A 85 13.59 15.78 -11.52
CA ALA A 85 13.70 14.71 -10.53
C ALA A 85 14.54 13.57 -11.10
N GLN A 86 15.57 13.17 -10.35
CA GLN A 86 16.49 12.10 -10.69
C GLN A 86 16.25 10.89 -9.79
N THR A 87 15.74 11.13 -8.59
CA THR A 87 15.51 10.11 -7.56
C THR A 87 14.02 9.88 -7.30
N LEU A 88 13.70 8.77 -6.65
CA LEU A 88 12.33 8.46 -6.23
C LEU A 88 11.77 9.52 -5.25
N PRO A 89 12.48 9.91 -4.18
CA PRO A 89 12.05 11.00 -3.30
C PRO A 89 11.75 12.31 -4.03
N GLU A 90 12.64 12.75 -4.92
CA GLU A 90 12.43 13.99 -5.71
C GLU A 90 11.21 13.90 -6.61
N THR A 91 10.93 12.71 -7.15
CA THR A 91 9.74 12.47 -7.97
C THR A 91 8.47 12.61 -7.13
N TRP A 92 8.46 12.15 -5.89
CA TRP A 92 7.31 12.29 -4.99
C TRP A 92 7.13 13.72 -4.51
N ILE A 93 8.20 14.41 -4.12
CA ILE A 93 8.17 15.85 -3.74
C ILE A 93 7.65 16.72 -4.89
N ALA A 94 7.96 16.35 -6.13
CA ALA A 94 7.54 17.10 -7.32
C ALA A 94 6.07 16.89 -7.71
N LYS A 95 5.39 15.81 -7.24
CA LYS A 95 4.00 15.48 -7.59
C LYS A 95 3.03 16.25 -6.69
N ASP A 96 1.93 16.74 -7.27
CA ASP A 96 0.84 17.36 -6.50
C ASP A 96 0.04 16.32 -5.68
N TYR A 97 0.09 15.05 -6.08
CA TYR A 97 -0.54 13.93 -5.36
C TYR A 97 0.20 12.62 -5.63
N VAL A 98 0.44 11.87 -4.55
CA VAL A 98 0.99 10.51 -4.60
C VAL A 98 -0.04 9.54 -4.02
N ASP A 99 -0.39 8.52 -4.80
CA ASP A 99 -1.19 7.40 -4.31
C ASP A 99 -0.30 6.51 -3.43
N SER A 100 -0.61 6.41 -2.13
CA SER A 100 0.25 5.71 -1.18
C SER A 100 0.47 4.25 -1.57
N ARG A 101 -0.57 3.54 -2.01
CA ARG A 101 -0.43 2.12 -2.40
C ARG A 101 0.47 1.95 -3.62
N ALA A 102 0.32 2.80 -4.63
CA ALA A 102 1.21 2.82 -5.79
C ALA A 102 2.64 3.17 -5.38
N ALA A 103 2.83 4.15 -4.49
CA ALA A 103 4.13 4.57 -3.98
C ALA A 103 4.89 3.42 -3.28
N GLY A 104 4.21 2.62 -2.45
CA GLY A 104 4.83 1.43 -1.85
C GLY A 104 5.36 0.44 -2.90
N SER A 105 4.64 0.28 -4.02
CA SER A 105 5.09 -0.58 -5.13
C SER A 105 6.21 0.06 -5.95
N GLU A 106 6.14 1.37 -6.22
CA GLU A 106 7.22 2.13 -6.88
C GLU A 106 8.52 2.02 -6.06
N ALA A 107 8.45 2.20 -4.74
CA ALA A 107 9.58 2.11 -3.83
C ALA A 107 10.19 0.71 -3.78
N TYR A 108 9.35 -0.32 -3.66
CA TYR A 108 9.80 -1.71 -3.71
C TYR A 108 10.55 -1.99 -5.01
N ILE A 109 9.94 -1.65 -6.16
CA ILE A 109 10.55 -1.91 -7.47
C ILE A 109 11.87 -1.16 -7.61
N ALA A 110 11.93 0.11 -7.23
CA ALA A 110 13.15 0.91 -7.33
C ALA A 110 14.29 0.33 -6.48
N ALA A 111 14.03 0.07 -5.19
CA ALA A 111 15.05 -0.43 -4.27
C ALA A 111 15.51 -1.85 -4.62
N ILE A 112 14.58 -2.78 -4.87
CA ILE A 112 14.93 -4.18 -5.19
C ILE A 112 15.61 -4.29 -6.55
N THR A 113 15.20 -3.50 -7.56
CA THR A 113 15.89 -3.47 -8.86
C THR A 113 17.32 -2.93 -8.73
N ALA A 114 17.51 -1.86 -7.95
CA ALA A 114 18.85 -1.34 -7.69
C ALA A 114 19.72 -2.37 -6.95
N ALA A 115 19.14 -3.04 -5.94
CA ALA A 115 19.81 -4.10 -5.20
C ALA A 115 20.21 -5.28 -6.09
N ASP A 116 19.31 -5.73 -6.96
CA ASP A 116 19.54 -6.83 -7.92
C ASP A 116 20.65 -6.51 -8.94
N HIS A 117 20.76 -5.25 -9.35
CA HIS A 117 21.85 -4.77 -10.20
C HIS A 117 23.13 -4.41 -9.44
N ARG A 118 23.11 -4.49 -8.10
CA ARG A 118 24.18 -4.00 -7.22
C ARG A 118 24.55 -2.54 -7.50
N ASP A 119 23.56 -1.73 -7.86
CA ASP A 119 23.71 -0.29 -8.05
C ASP A 119 23.49 0.42 -6.71
N ILE A 120 24.57 0.48 -5.93
CA ILE A 120 24.57 0.98 -4.55
C ILE A 120 24.11 2.44 -4.49
N GLU A 121 24.51 3.28 -5.44
CA GLU A 121 24.16 4.70 -5.42
C GLU A 121 22.66 4.90 -5.69
N THR A 122 22.13 4.24 -6.73
CA THR A 122 20.68 4.27 -7.01
C THR A 122 19.87 3.70 -5.84
N PHE A 123 20.39 2.64 -5.19
CA PHE A 123 19.74 2.05 -4.00
C PHE A 123 19.67 3.06 -2.85
N LYS A 124 20.79 3.70 -2.50
CA LYS A 124 20.84 4.74 -1.46
C LYS A 124 19.87 5.88 -1.77
N GLU A 125 19.83 6.33 -3.02
CA GLU A 125 18.96 7.43 -3.48
C GLU A 125 17.46 7.15 -3.35
N CYS A 126 17.04 5.90 -3.14
CA CYS A 126 15.64 5.57 -2.85
C CYS A 126 15.21 5.98 -1.42
N PHE A 127 16.16 6.15 -0.50
CA PHE A 127 15.90 6.47 0.90
C PHE A 127 15.71 7.96 1.13
N ALA A 128 14.90 8.28 2.14
CA ALA A 128 14.73 9.63 2.65
C ALA A 128 16.10 10.26 3.00
N LEU A 129 16.25 11.56 2.76
CA LEU A 129 17.50 12.26 3.03
C LEU A 129 17.84 12.26 4.52
N SER A 130 16.83 12.31 5.40
CA SER A 130 17.02 12.20 6.85
C SER A 130 17.63 10.85 7.25
N VAL A 131 17.18 9.75 6.65
CA VAL A 131 17.77 8.40 6.85
C VAL A 131 19.19 8.33 6.30
N ARG A 132 19.43 8.84 5.09
CA ARG A 132 20.76 8.87 4.47
C ARG A 132 21.80 9.70 5.24
N ARG A 133 21.35 10.63 6.08
CA ARG A 133 22.22 11.46 6.93
C ARG A 133 22.58 10.80 8.26
N ASP A 134 21.95 9.66 8.57
CA ASP A 134 22.36 8.87 9.72
C ASP A 134 23.83 8.46 9.58
N ARG A 135 24.58 8.54 10.68
CA ARG A 135 26.04 8.34 10.64
C ARG A 135 26.40 6.92 10.22
N ASP A 136 25.53 5.97 10.54
CA ASP A 136 25.80 4.54 10.39
C ASP A 136 25.10 3.99 9.12
N PHE A 137 24.51 4.87 8.28
CA PHE A 137 23.75 4.49 7.08
C PHE A 137 24.60 3.76 6.04
N ASP A 138 25.80 4.27 5.74
CA ASP A 138 26.68 3.65 4.75
C ASP A 138 27.12 2.24 5.20
N ASP A 139 27.44 2.08 6.49
CA ASP A 139 27.80 0.78 7.07
C ASP A 139 26.61 -0.20 6.99
N ALA A 140 25.39 0.28 7.24
CA ALA A 140 24.18 -0.52 7.12
C ALA A 140 23.89 -0.93 5.67
N VAL A 141 24.20 -0.07 4.69
CA VAL A 141 24.09 -0.41 3.26
C VAL A 141 25.10 -1.50 2.88
N ASP A 142 26.35 -1.36 3.32
CA ASP A 142 27.37 -2.37 3.05
C ASP A 142 26.99 -3.73 3.65
N ALA A 143 26.53 -3.77 4.90
CA ALA A 143 26.03 -4.98 5.55
C ALA A 143 24.82 -5.58 4.82
N PHE A 144 23.87 -4.74 4.40
CA PHE A 144 22.71 -5.17 3.61
C PHE A 144 23.15 -5.88 2.33
N PHE A 145 24.10 -5.32 1.58
CA PHE A 145 24.56 -5.90 0.31
C PHE A 145 25.49 -7.11 0.45
N GLU A 146 26.11 -7.29 1.62
CA GLU A 146 26.85 -8.50 1.97
C GLU A 146 25.92 -9.70 2.11
N GLU A 147 24.76 -9.51 2.78
CA GLU A 147 23.76 -10.55 2.98
C GLU A 147 22.73 -10.67 1.86
N TYR A 148 22.58 -9.65 1.02
CA TYR A 148 21.51 -9.62 0.02
C TYR A 148 21.56 -10.84 -0.93
N PRO A 149 20.49 -11.66 -0.99
CA PRO A 149 20.49 -12.91 -1.73
C PRO A 149 20.53 -12.73 -3.25
N GLY A 150 20.21 -11.52 -3.74
CA GLY A 150 20.15 -11.19 -5.16
C GLY A 150 18.93 -11.77 -5.88
N ARG A 151 18.47 -11.10 -6.93
CA ARG A 151 17.42 -11.56 -7.86
C ARG A 151 16.13 -11.97 -7.16
N ILE A 152 15.66 -11.16 -6.22
CA ILE A 152 14.40 -11.44 -5.52
C ILE A 152 13.23 -11.22 -6.48
N MET A 153 12.61 -12.32 -6.92
CA MET A 153 11.41 -12.28 -7.72
C MET A 153 10.20 -12.09 -6.79
N SER A 154 9.45 -11.01 -6.96
CA SER A 154 8.16 -10.86 -6.28
C SER A 154 7.14 -11.82 -6.90
N MET A 155 6.67 -12.80 -6.13
CA MET A 155 5.41 -13.45 -6.50
C MET A 155 4.26 -12.59 -5.99
N GLY A 156 3.26 -12.39 -6.86
CA GLY A 156 2.13 -11.51 -6.59
C GLY A 156 1.24 -12.03 -5.47
N LEU A 157 1.67 -11.88 -4.22
CA LEU A 157 0.78 -11.87 -3.08
C LEU A 157 0.27 -10.46 -2.88
N SER A 158 -1.02 -10.34 -2.61
CA SER A 158 -1.61 -9.06 -2.25
C SER A 158 -0.84 -8.52 -1.05
N PRO A 159 -0.41 -7.25 -1.06
CA PRO A 159 0.27 -6.61 0.06
C PRO A 159 -0.39 -6.99 1.39
N SER A 160 0.32 -7.71 2.26
CA SER A 160 -0.17 -7.98 3.62
C SER A 160 -0.14 -6.65 4.37
N GLY A 161 -1.30 -6.01 4.50
CA GLY A 161 -1.49 -4.86 5.37
C GLY A 161 -0.70 -3.61 4.95
N GLY A 162 -1.28 -2.84 4.03
CA GLY A 162 -0.90 -1.44 3.87
C GLY A 162 -1.65 -0.58 4.88
N ALA A 163 -1.05 -0.31 6.05
CA ALA A 163 -1.51 0.81 6.88
C ALA A 163 -0.93 2.08 6.23
N SER A 164 -1.78 2.85 5.56
CA SER A 164 -1.49 4.23 5.20
C SER A 164 -2.06 5.12 6.27
N ASP A 165 -1.20 5.74 7.07
CA ASP A 165 -1.62 6.79 8.00
C ASP A 165 -1.36 8.14 7.31
N ARG A 166 -2.45 8.87 7.06
CA ARG A 166 -2.39 10.30 6.81
C ARG A 166 -2.59 10.99 8.16
N SER A 167 -1.51 11.51 8.73
CA SER A 167 -1.57 12.42 9.87
C SER A 167 -1.55 13.87 9.37
N ASP A 168 -1.76 14.83 10.28
CA ASP A 168 -1.59 16.25 9.98
C ASP A 168 -0.15 16.60 9.58
N ASP A 169 0.83 15.72 9.88
CA ASP A 169 2.25 15.95 9.65
C ASP A 169 2.77 15.32 8.33
N GLY A 170 2.05 14.34 7.75
CA GLY A 170 2.51 13.67 6.53
C GLY A 170 1.72 12.42 6.11
N ALA A 171 2.06 11.90 4.94
CA ALA A 171 1.52 10.66 4.38
C ALA A 171 2.55 9.53 4.48
N HIS A 172 2.36 8.66 5.47
CA HIS A 172 3.23 7.52 5.74
C HIS A 172 2.55 6.21 5.34
N GLY A 173 3.33 5.26 4.87
CA GLY A 173 2.85 3.93 4.53
C GLY A 173 3.85 2.84 4.88
N SER A 174 3.32 1.65 5.13
CA SER A 174 4.11 0.43 5.21
C SER A 174 3.54 -0.59 4.22
N ILE A 175 4.40 -1.45 3.67
CA ILE A 175 4.02 -2.54 2.79
C ILE A 175 4.94 -3.74 3.02
N ALA A 176 4.39 -4.94 2.90
CA ALA A 176 5.16 -6.17 2.91
C ALA A 176 4.93 -6.97 1.62
N TYR A 177 6.00 -7.55 1.09
CA TYR A 177 6.01 -8.42 -0.07
C TYR A 177 6.62 -9.78 0.28
N LEU A 178 6.15 -10.82 -0.38
CA LEU A 178 6.83 -12.11 -0.42
C LEU A 178 7.71 -12.17 -1.67
N GLY A 179 8.99 -12.39 -1.45
CA GLY A 179 10.00 -12.56 -2.48
C GLY A 179 10.50 -13.99 -2.53
N PHE A 180 10.95 -14.43 -3.70
CA PHE A 180 11.61 -15.71 -3.90
C PHE A 180 12.96 -15.49 -4.57
N SER A 181 14.02 -16.09 -4.03
CA SER A 181 15.34 -16.11 -4.66
C SER A 181 16.03 -17.45 -4.41
N GLY A 182 16.52 -18.06 -5.50
CA GLY A 182 17.06 -19.42 -5.46
C GLY A 182 15.97 -20.41 -5.08
N ASP A 183 16.12 -21.07 -3.93
CA ASP A 183 15.15 -22.00 -3.35
C ASP A 183 14.50 -21.46 -2.06
N ASN A 184 14.78 -20.18 -1.72
CA ASN A 184 14.39 -19.59 -0.46
C ASN A 184 13.31 -18.52 -0.63
N TRP A 185 12.41 -18.47 0.36
CA TRP A 185 11.37 -17.46 0.50
C TRP A 185 11.84 -16.35 1.44
N TYR A 186 11.51 -15.12 1.07
CA TYR A 186 11.86 -13.92 1.82
C TYR A 186 10.64 -13.04 2.06
N ILE A 187 10.56 -12.42 3.22
CA ILE A 187 9.61 -11.36 3.53
C ILE A 187 10.35 -10.03 3.42
N VAL A 188 9.89 -9.17 2.50
CA VAL A 188 10.41 -7.83 2.27
C VAL A 188 9.43 -6.82 2.85
N SER A 189 9.80 -6.19 3.95
CA SER A 189 9.01 -5.14 4.62
C SER A 189 9.61 -3.77 4.31
N LEU A 190 8.77 -2.84 3.88
CA LEU A 190 9.18 -1.50 3.49
C LEU A 190 8.26 -0.46 4.13
N SER A 191 8.83 0.55 4.78
CA SER A 191 8.14 1.77 5.23
C SER A 191 8.61 2.97 4.43
N TYR A 192 7.69 3.90 4.15
CA TYR A 192 7.95 5.05 3.29
C TYR A 192 7.11 6.26 3.71
N CYS A 193 7.58 7.43 3.31
CA CYS A 193 6.89 8.71 3.42
C CYS A 193 6.75 9.32 2.03
N THR A 194 5.54 9.69 1.61
CA THR A 194 5.31 10.32 0.31
C THR A 194 5.18 11.84 0.39
N GLU A 195 4.93 12.36 1.59
CA GLU A 195 4.71 13.79 1.86
C GLU A 195 4.93 14.05 3.35
N HIS A 196 5.68 15.09 3.71
CA HIS A 196 5.80 15.59 5.09
C HIS A 196 5.82 17.11 5.09
N GLU A 197 4.85 17.75 5.75
CA GLU A 197 4.72 19.21 5.67
C GLU A 197 5.95 19.89 6.29
N GLY A 198 6.67 20.66 5.47
CA GLY A 198 7.86 21.40 5.90
C GLY A 198 9.13 20.58 6.09
N HIS A 199 9.11 19.28 5.77
CA HIS A 199 10.22 18.35 5.96
C HIS A 199 10.41 17.43 4.73
N ASP A 200 10.68 18.03 3.58
CA ASP A 200 10.95 17.31 2.33
C ASP A 200 12.10 16.29 2.46
N GLU A 201 13.01 16.49 3.42
CA GLU A 201 14.08 15.55 3.74
C GLU A 201 13.59 14.17 4.22
N ASP A 202 12.35 14.07 4.71
CA ASP A 202 11.75 12.83 5.22
C ASP A 202 11.01 12.03 4.15
N VAL A 203 10.81 12.58 2.95
CA VAL A 203 10.16 11.90 1.83
C VAL A 203 11.11 10.85 1.23
N GLY A 204 10.61 9.63 1.03
CA GLY A 204 11.36 8.48 0.51
C GLY A 204 11.14 7.19 1.31
N ILE A 205 11.98 6.18 1.06
CA ILE A 205 12.00 4.97 1.90
C ILE A 205 12.57 5.34 3.27
N THR A 206 11.86 4.97 4.33
CA THR A 206 12.26 5.21 5.73
C THR A 206 12.70 3.93 6.43
N SER A 207 12.25 2.76 5.95
CA SER A 207 12.78 1.47 6.39
C SER A 207 12.68 0.44 5.27
N LEU A 208 13.71 -0.40 5.10
CA LEU A 208 13.69 -1.59 4.25
C LEU A 208 14.31 -2.77 5.00
N VAL A 209 13.52 -3.82 5.17
CA VAL A 209 13.94 -5.03 5.88
C VAL A 209 13.62 -6.26 5.05
N ILE A 210 14.62 -7.11 4.81
CA ILE A 210 14.49 -8.40 4.13
C ILE A 210 14.88 -9.49 5.10
N ARG A 211 14.01 -10.50 5.26
CA ARG A 211 14.28 -11.69 6.07
C ARG A 211 13.90 -12.94 5.32
N ASP A 212 14.64 -14.02 5.47
CA ASP A 212 14.12 -15.34 5.11
C ASP A 212 12.96 -15.75 6.05
N LEU A 213 12.25 -16.83 5.73
CA LEU A 213 11.11 -17.29 6.54
C LEU A 213 11.49 -17.67 7.98
N GLY A 214 12.63 -18.32 8.19
CA GLY A 214 13.09 -18.72 9.52
C GLY A 214 13.38 -17.51 10.40
N THR A 215 14.16 -16.57 9.87
CA THR A 215 14.50 -15.31 10.55
C THR A 215 13.24 -14.49 10.84
N GLN A 216 12.31 -14.40 9.88
CA GLN A 216 11.04 -13.68 10.10
C GLN A 216 10.19 -14.35 11.18
N ALA A 217 10.14 -15.68 11.23
CA ALA A 217 9.38 -16.40 12.25
C ALA A 217 9.96 -16.18 13.66
N GLN A 218 11.29 -16.21 13.82
CA GLN A 218 11.95 -15.86 15.09
C GLN A 218 11.70 -14.41 15.49
N TYR A 219 11.84 -13.47 14.54
CA TYR A 219 11.56 -12.06 14.77
C TYR A 219 10.13 -11.86 15.27
N ASN A 220 9.14 -12.55 14.68
CA ASN A 220 7.75 -12.47 15.11
C ASN A 220 7.57 -12.95 16.57
N ILE A 221 8.25 -14.02 16.97
CA ILE A 221 8.23 -14.51 18.36
C ILE A 221 8.83 -13.45 19.29
N ALA A 222 10.05 -12.99 19.02
CA ALA A 222 10.72 -11.99 19.84
C ALA A 222 9.93 -10.67 19.92
N TYR A 223 9.33 -10.23 18.81
CA TYR A 223 8.48 -9.05 18.76
C TYR A 223 7.27 -9.20 19.68
N ASN A 224 6.57 -10.33 19.59
CA ASN A 224 5.42 -10.62 20.46
C ASN A 224 5.81 -10.73 21.94
N GLU A 225 6.93 -11.39 22.25
CA GLU A 225 7.43 -11.52 23.61
C GLU A 225 7.85 -10.18 24.22
N SER A 226 8.37 -9.27 23.40
CA SER A 226 8.70 -7.89 23.82
C SER A 226 7.47 -6.99 24.01
N GLY A 227 6.25 -7.46 23.69
CA GLY A 227 5.06 -6.60 23.69
C GLY A 227 5.06 -5.58 22.55
N GLY A 228 5.74 -5.89 21.45
CA GLY A 228 5.83 -5.04 20.26
C GLY A 228 6.81 -3.88 20.36
N THR A 229 7.78 -3.95 21.28
CA THR A 229 8.75 -2.86 21.52
C THR A 229 10.15 -3.14 20.96
N LEU A 230 10.32 -4.18 20.13
CA LEU A 230 11.61 -4.39 19.47
C LEU A 230 11.95 -3.18 18.60
N GLU A 231 13.18 -2.72 18.73
CA GLU A 231 13.76 -1.71 17.86
C GLU A 231 13.74 -2.21 16.42
N LYS A 232 13.25 -1.36 15.51
CA LYS A 232 13.15 -1.68 14.09
C LYS A 232 14.30 -0.98 13.37
N PRO A 233 15.23 -1.71 12.74
CA PRO A 233 16.25 -1.08 11.92
C PRO A 233 15.62 -0.39 10.70
N TYR A 234 16.23 0.72 10.27
CA TYR A 234 15.84 1.38 9.02
C TYR A 234 16.38 0.63 7.78
N LEU A 235 17.41 -0.19 7.95
CA LEU A 235 17.93 -1.03 6.87
C LEU A 235 18.47 -2.34 7.45
N LEU A 236 17.97 -3.46 6.94
CA LEU A 236 18.41 -4.80 7.33
C LEU A 236 18.16 -5.80 6.20
N CYS A 237 19.17 -6.60 5.87
CA CYS A 237 18.97 -7.89 5.23
C CYS A 237 19.50 -8.90 6.23
N ASP A 238 18.64 -9.79 6.70
CA ASP A 238 18.97 -10.77 7.75
C ASP A 238 18.51 -12.14 7.25
N THR A 239 19.48 -12.90 6.78
CA THR A 239 19.26 -14.18 6.09
C THR A 239 19.94 -15.35 6.80
N ASP A 240 20.59 -15.09 7.93
CA ASP A 240 21.39 -16.06 8.66
C ASP A 240 20.68 -16.45 9.96
N VAL A 241 19.92 -17.53 9.88
CA VAL A 241 19.42 -18.19 11.09
C VAL A 241 20.51 -19.12 11.61
N GLU A 242 21.01 -18.87 12.82
CA GLU A 242 21.86 -19.84 13.51
C GLU A 242 21.07 -21.13 13.80
N GLY A 243 21.36 -22.18 13.03
CA GLY A 243 20.81 -23.53 13.20
C GLY A 243 19.75 -23.93 12.17
N GLU A 244 19.42 -25.22 12.10
CA GLU A 244 18.35 -25.72 11.23
C GLU A 244 16.99 -25.34 11.82
N ILE A 245 16.43 -24.21 11.40
CA ILE A 245 15.04 -23.85 11.70
C ILE A 245 14.17 -24.18 10.50
N SER A 246 13.27 -25.14 10.69
CA SER A 246 12.19 -25.36 9.73
C SER A 246 11.15 -24.27 9.94
N ALA A 247 10.90 -23.50 8.89
CA ALA A 247 9.82 -22.52 8.87
C ALA A 247 8.96 -22.73 7.63
N ARG A 248 7.65 -22.50 7.79
CA ARG A 248 6.67 -22.58 6.70
C ARG A 248 5.94 -21.25 6.57
N LEU A 249 5.61 -20.89 5.33
CA LEU A 249 4.66 -19.82 5.07
C LEU A 249 3.25 -20.40 5.19
N ILE A 250 2.43 -19.86 6.09
CA ILE A 250 1.05 -20.31 6.33
C ILE A 250 0.17 -19.09 6.48
N GLY A 251 -0.85 -18.94 5.63
CA GLY A 251 -1.74 -17.78 5.65
C GLY A 251 -1.02 -16.43 5.52
N ASN A 252 0.08 -16.38 4.75
CA ASN A 252 0.96 -15.21 4.60
C ASN A 252 1.74 -14.81 5.87
N ALA A 253 1.89 -15.73 6.83
CA ALA A 253 2.73 -15.57 8.00
C ALA A 253 3.87 -16.59 7.99
N ALA A 254 5.07 -16.18 8.40
CA ALA A 254 6.19 -17.09 8.63
C ALA A 254 6.06 -17.75 10.01
N ILE A 255 6.00 -19.07 10.04
CA ILE A 255 5.74 -19.89 11.23
C ILE A 255 6.92 -20.84 11.45
N ILE A 256 7.47 -20.90 12.68
CA ILE A 256 8.40 -21.98 13.07
C ILE A 256 7.61 -23.28 13.06
N TRP A 257 8.15 -24.27 12.36
CA TRP A 257 7.47 -25.52 12.08
C TRP A 257 8.25 -26.71 12.63
N ASN A 258 7.56 -27.58 13.35
CA ASN A 258 8.12 -28.83 13.84
C ASN A 258 7.49 -29.99 13.09
N ASP A 259 8.26 -30.60 12.18
CA ASP A 259 7.85 -31.82 11.51
C ASP A 259 7.91 -33.00 12.48
N ASP A 260 6.77 -33.66 12.70
CA ASP A 260 6.69 -34.84 13.57
C ASP A 260 6.75 -36.16 12.78
N GLY A 261 6.90 -36.07 11.45
CA GLY A 261 7.10 -37.18 10.53
C GLY A 261 5.92 -38.13 10.39
N ARG A 262 4.71 -37.73 10.80
CA ARG A 262 3.52 -38.59 10.67
C ARG A 262 2.52 -38.03 9.66
N ASP A 263 1.62 -38.91 9.25
CA ASP A 263 0.64 -38.59 8.21
C ASP A 263 -0.28 -37.43 8.65
N PRO A 264 -0.47 -36.41 7.80
CA PRO A 264 -1.43 -35.33 8.03
C PRO A 264 -2.87 -35.84 8.15
N LEU A 265 -3.71 -35.08 8.85
CA LEU A 265 -5.14 -35.35 8.91
C LEU A 265 -5.82 -34.88 7.63
N SER A 266 -6.86 -35.61 7.19
CA SER A 266 -7.76 -35.09 6.18
C SER A 266 -8.57 -33.90 6.72
N LYS A 267 -9.14 -33.11 5.81
CA LYS A 267 -9.99 -31.96 6.16
C LYS A 267 -11.22 -32.38 6.99
N ASP A 268 -11.82 -33.52 6.67
CA ASP A 268 -13.03 -34.00 7.33
C ASP A 268 -12.74 -34.61 8.71
N GLU A 269 -11.60 -35.29 8.88
CA GLU A 269 -11.15 -35.73 10.21
C GLU A 269 -10.90 -34.54 11.13
N MET A 270 -10.23 -33.48 10.63
CA MET A 270 -10.04 -32.26 11.41
C MET A 270 -11.38 -31.62 11.81
N ARG A 271 -12.38 -31.57 10.92
CA ARG A 271 -13.74 -31.09 11.25
C ARG A 271 -14.37 -31.89 12.37
N GLU A 272 -14.39 -33.23 12.24
CA GLU A 272 -15.00 -34.11 13.24
C GLU A 272 -14.35 -33.90 14.62
N ILE A 273 -13.03 -33.72 14.66
CA ILE A 273 -12.32 -33.46 15.91
C ILE A 273 -12.72 -32.09 16.49
N LEU A 274 -12.73 -31.03 15.68
CA LEU A 274 -13.11 -29.69 16.14
C LEU A 274 -14.58 -29.60 16.59
N ASP A 275 -15.47 -30.43 16.04
CA ASP A 275 -16.87 -30.53 16.46
C ASP A 275 -17.05 -31.36 17.74
N THR A 276 -16.10 -32.23 18.06
CA THR A 276 -16.19 -33.17 19.20
C THR A 276 -15.63 -32.59 20.50
N TYR A 277 -14.60 -31.73 20.42
CA TYR A 277 -13.89 -31.24 21.61
C TYR A 277 -13.99 -29.72 21.74
N ASP A 278 -14.36 -29.24 22.93
CA ASP A 278 -14.50 -27.80 23.21
C ASP A 278 -13.14 -27.09 23.35
N THR A 279 -12.11 -27.81 23.82
CA THR A 279 -10.76 -27.28 24.03
C THR A 279 -9.73 -28.04 23.22
N LEU A 280 -8.65 -27.33 22.85
CA LEU A 280 -7.53 -27.96 22.15
C LEU A 280 -6.83 -29.00 23.05
N GLN A 281 -6.71 -28.71 24.34
CA GLN A 281 -6.11 -29.64 25.31
C GLN A 281 -6.90 -30.95 25.41
N ASP A 282 -8.23 -30.91 25.44
CA ASP A 282 -9.05 -32.12 25.51
C ASP A 282 -8.87 -33.01 24.27
N ALA A 283 -8.80 -32.39 23.08
CA ALA A 283 -8.52 -33.12 21.85
C ALA A 283 -7.13 -33.79 21.88
N ILE A 284 -6.13 -33.12 22.46
CA ILE A 284 -4.77 -33.66 22.64
C ILE A 284 -4.76 -34.80 23.66
N ASP A 285 -5.38 -34.61 24.83
CA ASP A 285 -5.40 -35.58 25.93
C ASP A 285 -6.16 -36.86 25.54
N ALA A 286 -7.20 -36.72 24.72
CA ALA A 286 -7.93 -37.85 24.15
C ALA A 286 -7.17 -38.57 23.01
N GLY A 287 -6.07 -37.97 22.52
CA GLY A 287 -5.27 -38.48 21.41
C GLY A 287 -5.90 -38.26 20.03
N ALA A 288 -6.94 -37.42 19.94
CA ALA A 288 -7.58 -37.04 18.69
C ALA A 288 -6.71 -36.04 17.90
N LEU A 289 -6.10 -35.09 18.60
CA LEU A 289 -5.02 -34.24 18.09
C LEU A 289 -3.71 -34.55 18.80
N ARG A 290 -2.64 -33.99 18.26
CA ARG A 290 -1.32 -33.95 18.91
C ARG A 290 -0.98 -32.52 19.28
N GLU A 291 0.22 -32.36 19.82
CA GLU A 291 0.84 -31.05 19.87
C GLU A 291 0.89 -30.43 18.46
N PRO A 292 0.57 -29.13 18.34
CA PRO A 292 0.57 -28.42 17.08
C PRO A 292 1.99 -28.31 16.51
N GLN A 293 2.11 -28.45 15.20
CA GLN A 293 3.39 -28.30 14.50
C GLN A 293 3.90 -26.85 14.48
N GLY A 294 3.00 -25.87 14.58
CA GLY A 294 3.36 -24.45 14.69
C GLY A 294 2.46 -23.72 15.68
N ALA A 295 3.01 -22.70 16.35
CA ALA A 295 2.25 -21.86 17.27
C ALA A 295 2.71 -20.39 17.23
N ILE A 296 1.78 -19.45 17.32
CA ILE A 296 2.06 -18.03 17.56
C ILE A 296 1.24 -17.55 18.77
N LYS A 297 1.90 -16.80 19.65
CA LYS A 297 1.23 -16.00 20.68
C LYS A 297 1.24 -14.53 20.27
N TYR A 298 0.08 -13.92 20.07
CA TYR A 298 0.01 -12.48 19.79
C TYR A 298 -0.03 -11.65 21.08
N TYR A 299 0.72 -10.54 21.09
CA TYR A 299 0.82 -9.68 22.28
C TYR A 299 -0.48 -8.93 22.62
N ASN A 300 -1.36 -8.69 21.63
CA ASN A 300 -2.55 -7.84 21.76
C ASN A 300 -3.79 -8.58 22.30
N HIS A 301 -3.60 -9.67 23.06
CA HIS A 301 -4.66 -10.43 23.73
C HIS A 301 -5.73 -11.05 22.79
N THR A 302 -5.47 -11.18 21.49
CA THR A 302 -6.43 -11.82 20.56
C THR A 302 -6.36 -13.35 20.57
N GLY A 303 -5.39 -13.95 21.27
CA GLY A 303 -5.34 -15.39 21.52
C GLY A 303 -4.01 -16.07 21.17
N TYR A 304 -4.03 -17.40 21.22
CA TYR A 304 -2.97 -18.31 20.78
C TYR A 304 -3.41 -18.97 19.48
N TYR A 305 -2.52 -18.92 18.48
CA TYR A 305 -2.78 -19.47 17.16
C TYR A 305 -1.97 -20.74 17.03
N TYR A 306 -2.65 -21.84 16.71
CA TYR A 306 -2.08 -23.16 16.57
C TYR A 306 -2.29 -23.65 15.15
N PHE A 307 -1.28 -24.31 14.60
CA PHE A 307 -1.27 -24.74 13.20
C PHE A 307 -1.03 -26.23 13.10
N TYR A 308 -1.87 -26.89 12.31
CA TYR A 308 -1.70 -28.29 11.93
C TYR A 308 -1.67 -28.44 10.41
N GLU A 309 -0.83 -29.34 9.93
CA GLU A 309 -0.82 -29.75 8.52
C GLU A 309 -1.97 -30.70 8.22
N LEU A 310 -2.58 -30.49 7.07
CA LEU A 310 -3.62 -31.33 6.51
C LEU A 310 -3.10 -32.03 5.27
N GLU A 311 -3.81 -33.05 4.81
CA GLU A 311 -3.53 -33.67 3.52
C GLU A 311 -3.51 -32.61 2.41
N PRO A 312 -2.51 -32.66 1.50
CA PRO A 312 -2.43 -31.71 0.41
C PRO A 312 -3.62 -31.89 -0.54
N GLU A 313 -4.07 -30.78 -1.10
CA GLU A 313 -5.18 -30.75 -2.06
C GLU A 313 -4.62 -30.29 -3.40
N ASP A 314 -4.80 -31.12 -4.43
CA ASP A 314 -4.20 -30.96 -5.76
C ASP A 314 -2.66 -30.87 -5.75
N GLY A 315 -2.02 -31.50 -4.76
CA GLY A 315 -0.57 -31.50 -4.59
C GLY A 315 -0.02 -30.26 -3.89
N GLU A 316 -0.89 -29.33 -3.50
CA GLU A 316 -0.53 -28.12 -2.78
C GLU A 316 -0.76 -28.29 -1.26
N PRO A 317 0.14 -27.83 -0.40
CA PRO A 317 0.01 -27.99 1.05
C PRO A 317 -1.21 -27.26 1.60
N ARG A 318 -1.76 -27.81 2.68
CA ARG A 318 -2.95 -27.29 3.37
C ARG A 318 -2.72 -27.32 4.87
N TYR A 319 -3.31 -26.35 5.54
CA TYR A 319 -3.16 -26.19 6.98
C TYR A 319 -4.50 -25.82 7.61
N VAL A 320 -4.66 -26.17 8.88
CA VAL A 320 -5.68 -25.54 9.73
C VAL A 320 -4.99 -24.57 10.68
N HIS A 321 -5.63 -23.43 10.90
CA HIS A 321 -5.23 -22.42 11.86
C HIS A 321 -6.33 -22.33 12.92
N ILE A 322 -6.02 -22.74 14.15
CA ILE A 322 -6.94 -22.76 15.29
C ILE A 322 -6.59 -21.61 16.24
N VAL A 323 -7.59 -20.81 16.61
CA VAL A 323 -7.48 -19.71 17.55
C VAL A 323 -8.10 -20.10 18.88
N THR A 324 -7.35 -19.92 19.95
CA THR A 324 -7.80 -20.14 21.33
C THR A 324 -7.56 -18.89 22.18
N SER A 325 -8.37 -18.68 23.23
CA SER A 325 -8.25 -17.49 24.09
C SER A 325 -7.15 -17.60 25.17
N GLU A 326 -6.70 -18.82 25.46
CA GLU A 326 -5.68 -19.16 26.47
C GLU A 326 -4.86 -20.35 25.95
N PRO A 327 -3.67 -20.65 26.52
CA PRO A 327 -2.84 -21.76 26.05
C PRO A 327 -3.64 -23.07 25.99
N TYR A 328 -3.79 -23.63 24.78
CA TYR A 328 -4.53 -24.86 24.49
C TYR A 328 -5.99 -24.88 24.99
N GLY A 329 -6.57 -23.69 25.20
CA GLY A 329 -7.90 -23.56 25.79
C GLY A 329 -9.03 -23.73 24.80
N ASN A 330 -10.14 -23.05 25.09
CA ASN A 330 -11.36 -23.08 24.27
C ASN A 330 -11.08 -22.68 22.82
N ILE A 331 -11.58 -23.48 21.88
CA ILE A 331 -11.46 -23.22 20.46
C ILE A 331 -12.46 -22.13 20.07
N GLY A 332 -11.96 -20.92 19.82
CA GLY A 332 -12.79 -19.78 19.43
C GLY A 332 -13.16 -19.80 17.95
N SER A 333 -12.19 -20.16 17.11
CA SER A 333 -12.36 -20.25 15.66
C SER A 333 -11.28 -21.12 15.05
N ALA A 334 -11.60 -21.79 13.95
CA ALA A 334 -10.63 -22.50 13.13
C ALA A 334 -10.82 -22.17 11.65
N TYR A 335 -9.70 -22.02 10.94
CA TYR A 335 -9.64 -21.56 9.56
C TYR A 335 -8.82 -22.50 8.69
N TYR A 336 -9.31 -22.75 7.47
CA TYR A 336 -8.54 -23.45 6.45
C TYR A 336 -7.56 -22.49 5.79
N CYS A 337 -6.31 -22.93 5.59
CA CYS A 337 -5.23 -22.09 5.09
C CYS A 337 -4.45 -22.77 3.96
N THR A 338 -4.09 -21.99 2.96
CA THR A 338 -2.98 -22.26 2.03
C THR A 338 -1.71 -21.58 2.55
N PRO A 339 -0.54 -21.79 1.93
CA PRO A 339 0.65 -21.03 2.32
C PRO A 339 0.45 -19.51 2.29
N ASP A 340 -0.25 -19.01 1.27
CA ASP A 340 -0.37 -17.60 0.96
C ASP A 340 -1.68 -16.94 1.40
N ARG A 341 -2.65 -17.71 1.90
CA ARG A 341 -3.98 -17.18 2.21
C ARG A 341 -4.69 -17.94 3.33
N THR A 342 -5.31 -17.19 4.23
CA THR A 342 -6.35 -17.69 5.13
C THR A 342 -7.70 -17.63 4.41
N LEU A 343 -8.40 -18.75 4.31
CA LEU A 343 -9.69 -18.84 3.63
C LEU A 343 -10.83 -18.64 4.64
N TYR A 344 -11.18 -17.38 4.88
CA TYR A 344 -12.18 -16.96 5.88
C TYR A 344 -13.62 -17.44 5.61
N SER A 345 -13.96 -17.82 4.37
CA SER A 345 -15.30 -18.33 4.03
C SER A 345 -15.49 -19.81 4.35
N GLU A 346 -14.43 -20.51 4.73
CA GLU A 346 -14.46 -21.90 5.18
C GLU A 346 -14.09 -21.95 6.66
N SER A 347 -14.87 -21.27 7.50
CA SER A 347 -14.76 -21.46 8.94
C SER A 347 -15.20 -22.88 9.28
N PHE A 348 -14.37 -23.62 10.02
CA PHE A 348 -14.74 -24.97 10.49
C PHE A 348 -15.93 -24.94 11.46
N ASN A 349 -16.29 -23.76 12.00
CA ASN A 349 -17.36 -23.57 12.98
C ASN A 349 -18.65 -22.95 12.40
N SER A 350 -18.75 -22.71 11.08
CA SER A 350 -20.04 -22.26 10.53
C SER A 350 -20.97 -23.46 10.42
N GLN A 351 -21.93 -23.56 11.33
CA GLN A 351 -23.21 -24.19 10.99
C GLN A 351 -23.66 -23.57 9.67
N GLU A 352 -23.78 -24.39 8.64
CA GLU A 352 -24.62 -24.03 7.50
C GLU A 352 -26.01 -23.76 8.10
N ASP A 353 -26.37 -22.49 8.22
CA ASP A 353 -27.76 -22.09 8.38
C ASP A 353 -28.47 -22.50 7.08
N ASP A 354 -28.92 -23.75 7.10
CA ASP A 354 -29.76 -24.39 6.11
C ASP A 354 -31.15 -23.70 6.18
N GLU A 355 -31.25 -22.49 5.63
CA GLU A 355 -32.53 -21.82 5.40
C GLU A 355 -33.22 -22.52 4.21
N GLY A 356 -34.21 -23.33 4.54
CA GLY A 356 -35.21 -23.88 3.60
C GLY A 356 -36.25 -22.88 3.12
#